data_AF-A0ABC8R5A0-F1
#
_entry.id   AF-A0ABC8R5A0-F1
#
_cell.length_a   1.000
_cell.length_b   1.000
_cell.length_c   1.000
_cell.angle_alpha   90.00
_cell.angle_beta   90.00
_cell.angle_gamma   90.00
#
_symmetry.space_group_name_H-M   'P 1'
#
loop_
_entity.id
_entity.type
_entity.pdbx_description
1 polymer ?
#
loop_
_entity_poly.entity_id
_entity_poly.type
_entity_poly.pdbx_seq_one_letter_code
_entity_poly.pdbx_strand_id
1 'polypeptide(L)'
;MIGSGSERTTLLLGGLLHLLQKVFTQAQYPDQFTYEECQINAEKVGGVTILRKGKSDLISDGESVKSVSIYGSPRRCGGQGDVLSGSVAVFLYWARQRVAELEPRSNPTMLGGIAGSILVRKAALLAFENKRRSTLTGDIIECLGMSLEDICPVNRHR
;
A
#
# COMPACT_ATOMS: atom_id res chain seq x y z
N MET A 1 2.16 -36.91 -9.31
CA MET A 1 1.01 -36.21 -8.72
C MET A 1 1.06 -34.75 -9.14
N ILE A 2 0.34 -34.43 -10.22
CA ILE A 2 0.26 -33.06 -10.76
C ILE A 2 -0.84 -32.36 -9.95
N GLY A 3 -0.45 -31.62 -8.91
CA GLY A 3 -1.39 -30.76 -8.18
C GLY A 3 -2.02 -29.79 -9.17
N SER A 4 -3.33 -29.91 -9.35
CA SER A 4 -4.10 -29.18 -10.35
C SER A 4 -3.84 -27.68 -10.24
N GLY A 5 -3.68 -27.00 -11.38
CA GLY A 5 -3.47 -25.55 -11.42
C GLY A 5 -4.52 -24.77 -10.63
N SER A 6 -5.74 -25.33 -10.50
CA SER A 6 -6.83 -24.78 -9.70
C SER A 6 -6.51 -24.60 -8.22
N GLU A 7 -5.88 -25.58 -7.54
CA GLU A 7 -5.62 -25.48 -6.09
C GLU A 7 -4.53 -24.46 -5.76
N ARG A 8 -3.49 -24.36 -6.60
CA ARG A 8 -2.44 -23.35 -6.43
C ARG A 8 -2.99 -21.94 -6.66
N THR A 9 -3.86 -21.79 -7.65
CA THR A 9 -4.55 -20.53 -7.90
C THR A 9 -5.44 -20.19 -6.70
N THR A 10 -6.30 -21.07 -6.19
CA THR A 10 -7.14 -20.78 -5.03
C THR A 10 -6.35 -20.41 -3.75
N LEU A 11 -5.19 -21.03 -3.51
CA LEU A 11 -4.33 -20.69 -2.36
C LEU A 11 -3.62 -19.35 -2.49
N LEU A 12 -3.04 -19.07 -3.66
CA LEU A 12 -2.51 -17.75 -4.00
C LEU A 12 -3.61 -16.70 -3.95
N LEU A 13 -4.82 -17.08 -4.35
CA LEU A 13 -5.95 -16.18 -4.37
C LEU A 13 -6.35 -15.80 -2.94
N GLY A 14 -6.55 -16.77 -2.05
CA GLY A 14 -6.90 -16.51 -0.64
C GLY A 14 -5.86 -15.67 0.12
N GLY A 15 -4.57 -15.93 -0.10
CA GLY A 15 -3.49 -15.13 0.51
C GLY A 15 -3.52 -13.65 0.09
N LEU A 16 -3.83 -13.38 -1.18
CA LEU A 16 -3.92 -12.01 -1.68
C LEU A 16 -5.13 -11.24 -1.11
N LEU A 17 -6.27 -11.90 -0.95
CA LEU A 17 -7.44 -11.28 -0.35
C LEU A 17 -7.15 -10.88 1.11
N HIS A 18 -6.51 -11.79 1.86
CA HIS A 18 -6.09 -11.55 3.23
C HIS A 18 -5.11 -10.38 3.34
N LEU A 19 -4.12 -10.30 2.44
CA LEU A 19 -3.17 -9.19 2.36
C LEU A 19 -3.88 -7.84 2.18
N LEU A 20 -4.80 -7.74 1.21
CA LEU A 20 -5.52 -6.49 0.93
C LEU A 20 -6.43 -6.08 2.09
N GLN A 21 -7.15 -7.01 2.71
CA GLN A 21 -7.97 -6.74 3.90
C GLN A 21 -7.13 -6.22 5.06
N LYS A 22 -6.03 -6.92 5.39
CA LYS A 22 -5.15 -6.56 6.50
C LYS A 22 -4.56 -5.17 6.34
N VAL A 23 -4.12 -4.85 5.13
CA VAL A 23 -3.59 -3.54 4.78
C VAL A 23 -4.64 -2.44 4.83
N PHE A 24 -5.87 -2.72 4.40
CA PHE A 24 -6.96 -1.73 4.43
C PHE A 24 -7.32 -1.32 5.88
N THR A 25 -7.37 -2.29 6.80
CA THR A 25 -7.66 -2.03 8.23
C THR A 25 -6.60 -1.18 8.94
N GLN A 26 -5.41 -1.06 8.35
CA GLN A 26 -4.31 -0.27 8.90
C GLN A 26 -4.36 1.21 8.53
N ALA A 27 -5.24 1.61 7.60
CA ALA A 27 -5.45 3.00 7.25
C ALA A 27 -6.37 3.70 8.26
N GLN A 28 -6.00 4.92 8.63
CA GLN A 28 -6.71 5.75 9.59
C GLN A 28 -7.50 6.86 8.89
N TYR A 29 -8.42 7.52 9.60
CA TYR A 29 -9.02 8.77 9.14
C TYR A 29 -8.14 9.96 9.58
N PRO A 30 -7.83 10.92 8.69
CA PRO A 30 -7.05 12.10 9.06
C PRO A 30 -7.86 13.07 9.94
N ASP A 31 -7.15 14.03 10.55
CA ASP A 31 -7.78 15.20 11.19
C ASP A 31 -8.54 16.09 10.16
N GLN A 32 -9.53 16.83 10.66
CA GLN A 32 -10.57 17.47 9.85
C GLN A 32 -10.04 18.57 8.90
N PHE A 33 -8.94 19.24 9.25
CA PHE A 33 -8.35 20.30 8.42
C PHE A 33 -7.58 19.76 7.22
N THR A 34 -6.93 18.60 7.38
CA THR A 34 -6.13 17.97 6.32
C THR A 34 -7.00 17.21 5.30
N TYR A 35 -8.25 16.93 5.68
CA TYR A 35 -9.26 16.22 4.91
C TYR A 35 -9.72 17.02 3.67
N GLU A 36 -10.02 18.32 3.83
CA GLU A 36 -10.68 19.12 2.79
C GLU A 36 -9.80 19.35 1.56
N GLU A 37 -8.51 19.68 1.73
CA GLU A 37 -7.63 19.94 0.59
C GLU A 37 -7.43 18.72 -0.31
N CYS A 38 -7.26 17.52 0.27
CA CYS A 38 -6.97 16.31 -0.51
C CYS A 38 -8.21 15.84 -1.28
N GLN A 39 -9.39 15.93 -0.64
CA GLN A 39 -10.65 15.56 -1.27
C GLN A 39 -11.01 16.53 -2.40
N ILE A 40 -10.97 17.83 -2.13
CA ILE A 40 -11.31 18.87 -3.12
C ILE A 40 -10.41 18.77 -4.35
N ASN A 41 -9.13 18.47 -4.16
CA ASN A 41 -8.22 18.27 -5.29
C ASN A 41 -8.62 17.05 -6.12
N ALA A 42 -8.93 15.91 -5.49
CA ALA A 42 -9.33 14.69 -6.18
C ALA A 42 -10.62 14.85 -6.98
N GLU A 43 -11.61 15.55 -6.41
CA GLU A 43 -12.85 15.93 -7.10
C GLU A 43 -12.56 16.81 -8.32
N LYS A 44 -11.74 17.87 -8.15
CA LYS A 44 -11.44 18.86 -9.20
C LYS A 44 -10.70 18.31 -10.41
N VAL A 45 -9.89 17.26 -10.25
CA VAL A 45 -9.21 16.58 -11.37
C VAL A 45 -10.01 15.42 -11.98
N GLY A 46 -11.33 15.37 -11.73
CA GLY A 46 -12.24 14.44 -12.40
C GLY A 46 -12.45 13.12 -11.66
N GLY A 47 -12.41 13.14 -10.33
CA GLY A 47 -12.70 11.96 -9.49
C GLY A 47 -11.59 10.90 -9.54
N VAL A 48 -10.34 11.33 -9.73
CA VAL A 48 -9.18 10.42 -9.68
C VAL A 48 -8.73 10.18 -8.24
N THR A 49 -8.12 9.03 -7.97
CA THR A 49 -7.47 8.80 -6.68
C THR A 49 -6.13 9.54 -6.61
N ILE A 50 -5.99 10.41 -5.62
CA ILE A 50 -4.77 11.14 -5.28
C ILE A 50 -4.09 10.46 -4.09
N LEU A 51 -2.79 10.19 -4.21
CA LEU A 51 -1.90 9.83 -3.10
C LEU A 51 -0.95 11.00 -2.83
N ARG A 52 -1.22 11.76 -1.76
CA ARG A 52 -0.39 12.88 -1.30
C ARG A 52 0.62 12.38 -0.27
N LYS A 53 1.88 12.25 -0.67
CA LYS A 53 2.97 11.89 0.24
C LYS A 53 3.22 12.96 1.30
N GLY A 54 3.50 12.56 2.53
CA GLY A 54 3.77 13.50 3.61
C GLY A 54 4.43 12.87 4.83
N LYS A 55 4.31 13.54 5.98
CA LYS A 55 4.60 12.91 7.29
C LYS A 55 3.71 11.68 7.48
N SER A 56 2.45 11.84 7.14
CA SER A 56 1.50 10.77 6.84
C SER A 56 1.12 10.91 5.37
N ASP A 57 0.93 9.79 4.69
CA ASP A 57 0.44 9.80 3.31
C ASP A 57 -1.08 9.86 3.34
N LEU A 58 -1.67 10.71 2.52
CA LEU A 58 -3.12 10.82 2.38
C LEU A 58 -3.55 10.26 1.04
N ILE A 59 -4.59 9.45 1.04
CA ILE A 59 -5.15 8.82 -0.14
C ILE A 59 -6.62 9.22 -0.21
N SER A 60 -7.04 9.81 -1.31
CA SER A 60 -8.43 10.23 -1.51
C SER A 60 -8.88 9.96 -2.93
N ASP A 61 -10.12 9.49 -3.09
CA ASP A 61 -10.81 9.32 -4.37
C ASP A 61 -11.81 10.44 -4.66
N GLY A 62 -11.80 11.51 -3.86
CA GLY A 62 -12.76 12.60 -3.96
C GLY A 62 -14.04 12.38 -3.16
N GLU A 63 -14.31 11.18 -2.67
CA GLU A 63 -15.44 10.94 -1.75
C GLU A 63 -14.97 10.67 -0.32
N SER A 64 -13.84 9.97 -0.19
CA SER A 64 -13.27 9.58 1.08
C SER A 64 -11.79 9.96 1.17
N VAL A 65 -11.28 10.08 2.39
CA VAL A 65 -9.85 10.29 2.65
C VAL A 65 -9.36 9.28 3.69
N LYS A 66 -8.23 8.65 3.40
CA LYS A 66 -7.53 7.72 4.27
C LYS A 66 -6.10 8.22 4.50
N SER A 67 -5.63 8.06 5.73
CA SER A 67 -4.29 8.44 6.17
C SER A 67 -3.49 7.19 6.51
N VAL A 68 -2.29 7.10 5.95
CA VAL A 68 -1.31 6.07 6.27
C VAL A 68 -0.20 6.72 7.08
N SER A 69 -0.18 6.39 8.38
CA SER A 69 0.75 6.95 9.36
C SER A 69 1.54 5.88 10.12
N ILE A 70 1.13 4.60 10.06
CA ILE A 70 1.63 3.50 10.90
C ILE A 70 3.15 3.28 10.92
N TYR A 71 3.85 3.51 9.80
CA TYR A 71 5.31 3.41 9.71
C TYR A 71 5.96 4.74 9.30
N GLY A 72 7.08 5.15 9.86
CA GLY A 72 7.75 6.37 9.38
C GLY A 72 8.39 6.20 7.99
N SER A 73 8.61 7.30 7.26
CA SER A 73 9.56 7.36 6.13
C SER A 73 10.60 8.45 6.41
N PRO A 74 11.56 8.22 7.34
CA PRO A 74 12.33 9.30 7.98
C PRO A 74 13.32 10.00 7.05
N ARG A 75 13.65 9.40 5.89
CA ARG A 75 14.62 9.91 4.93
C ARG A 75 14.01 10.16 3.57
N ARG A 76 14.34 11.32 2.99
CA ARG A 76 14.13 11.60 1.56
C ARG A 76 15.40 11.26 0.77
N CYS A 77 15.37 10.17 0.00
CA CYS A 77 16.29 9.86 -1.09
C CYS A 77 15.56 9.94 -2.45
N GLY A 78 16.32 10.19 -3.52
CA GLY A 78 15.81 10.26 -4.90
C GLY A 78 15.45 8.86 -5.42
N GLY A 79 14.29 8.73 -6.08
CA GLY A 79 13.77 7.44 -6.59
C GLY A 79 12.69 6.78 -5.74
N GLN A 80 12.43 7.25 -4.51
CA GLN A 80 11.36 6.71 -3.66
C GLN A 80 9.96 6.82 -4.27
N GLY A 81 9.73 7.85 -5.09
CA GLY A 81 8.46 8.00 -5.80
C GLY A 81 8.20 6.87 -6.78
N ASP A 82 9.26 6.36 -7.43
CA ASP A 82 9.17 5.29 -8.42
C ASP A 82 8.90 3.95 -7.75
N VAL A 83 9.53 3.70 -6.60
CA VAL A 83 9.24 2.51 -5.78
C VAL A 83 7.79 2.52 -5.29
N LEU A 84 7.30 3.69 -4.84
CA LEU A 84 5.91 3.84 -4.43
C LEU A 84 4.95 3.62 -5.59
N SER A 85 5.14 4.27 -6.73
CA SER A 85 4.23 4.14 -7.87
C SER A 85 4.19 2.71 -8.41
N GLY A 86 5.35 2.04 -8.50
CA GLY A 86 5.42 0.63 -8.87
C GLY A 86 4.69 -0.28 -7.89
N SER A 87 4.87 -0.07 -6.58
CA SER A 87 4.17 -0.82 -5.54
C SER A 87 2.65 -0.61 -5.62
N VAL A 88 2.21 0.65 -5.76
CA VAL A 88 0.79 0.99 -5.92
C VAL A 88 0.19 0.31 -7.16
N ALA A 89 0.91 0.29 -8.29
CA ALA A 89 0.43 -0.34 -9.51
C ALA A 89 0.19 -1.85 -9.33
N VAL A 90 1.10 -2.55 -8.64
CA VAL A 90 0.96 -3.99 -8.34
C VAL A 90 -0.25 -4.25 -7.44
N PHE A 91 -0.38 -3.50 -6.34
CA PHE A 91 -1.52 -3.66 -5.43
C PHE A 91 -2.85 -3.27 -6.07
N LEU A 92 -2.88 -2.23 -6.90
CA LEU A 92 -4.06 -1.85 -7.66
C LEU A 92 -4.49 -2.98 -8.61
N TYR A 93 -3.53 -3.57 -9.34
CA TYR A 93 -3.82 -4.70 -10.21
C TYR A 93 -4.47 -5.84 -9.41
N TRP A 94 -3.87 -6.22 -8.28
CA TRP A 94 -4.42 -7.25 -7.41
C TRP A 94 -5.79 -6.91 -6.81
N ALA A 95 -5.99 -5.66 -6.38
CA ALA A 95 -7.28 -5.20 -5.85
C ALA A 95 -8.38 -5.26 -6.91
N ARG A 96 -8.08 -4.89 -8.16
CA ARG A 96 -9.05 -4.99 -9.27
C ARG A 96 -9.49 -6.43 -9.52
N GLN A 97 -8.58 -7.39 -9.37
CA GLN A 97 -8.95 -8.80 -9.54
C GLN A 97 -9.89 -9.31 -8.44
N ARG A 98 -9.98 -8.62 -7.28
CA ARG A 98 -10.65 -9.07 -6.06
C ARG A 98 -11.66 -8.11 -5.48
N VAL A 99 -12.00 -7.05 -6.21
CA VAL A 99 -12.88 -5.99 -5.71
C VAL A 99 -14.25 -6.54 -5.27
N ALA A 100 -14.75 -7.57 -5.94
CA ALA A 100 -16.02 -8.23 -5.61
C ALA A 100 -15.98 -9.01 -4.29
N GLU A 101 -14.79 -9.41 -3.81
CA GLU A 101 -14.59 -10.24 -2.60
C GLU A 101 -14.18 -9.41 -1.37
N LEU A 102 -13.72 -8.18 -1.56
CA LEU A 102 -13.09 -7.38 -0.50
C LEU A 102 -14.10 -6.66 0.39
N GLU A 103 -15.04 -5.92 -0.22
CA GLU A 103 -16.18 -5.28 0.45
C GLU A 103 -17.06 -4.58 -0.61
N PRO A 104 -18.40 -4.58 -0.46
CA PRO A 104 -19.27 -3.78 -1.31
C PRO A 104 -18.90 -2.30 -1.10
N ARG A 105 -18.45 -1.62 -2.16
CA ARG A 105 -17.94 -0.22 -2.20
C ARG A 105 -16.43 -0.04 -1.97
N SER A 106 -15.62 -1.10 -1.92
CA SER A 106 -14.16 -0.95 -1.93
C SER A 106 -13.68 -0.34 -3.26
N ASN A 107 -13.00 0.82 -3.21
CA ASN A 107 -12.37 1.40 -4.38
C ASN A 107 -10.95 0.80 -4.61
N PRO A 108 -10.69 0.07 -5.71
CA PRO A 108 -9.40 -0.59 -5.93
C PRO A 108 -8.20 0.37 -5.99
N THR A 109 -8.39 1.61 -6.44
CA THR A 109 -7.32 2.62 -6.49
C THR A 109 -6.98 3.14 -5.10
N MET A 110 -7.98 3.30 -4.22
CA MET A 110 -7.76 3.59 -2.81
C MET A 110 -6.99 2.45 -2.14
N LEU A 111 -7.41 1.20 -2.36
CA LEU A 111 -6.73 0.01 -1.82
C LEU A 111 -5.28 -0.08 -2.29
N GLY A 112 -5.04 0.10 -3.60
CA GLY A 112 -3.69 0.11 -4.17
C GLY A 112 -2.81 1.21 -3.58
N GLY A 113 -3.37 2.42 -3.42
CA GLY A 113 -2.67 3.56 -2.83
C GLY A 113 -2.28 3.32 -1.37
N ILE A 114 -3.23 2.85 -0.56
CA ILE A 114 -3.02 2.51 0.86
C ILE A 114 -1.96 1.42 0.99
N ALA A 115 -2.07 0.34 0.21
CA ALA A 115 -1.16 -0.79 0.26
C ALA A 115 0.27 -0.45 -0.16
N GLY A 116 0.40 0.27 -1.28
CA GLY A 116 1.70 0.75 -1.73
C GLY A 116 2.35 1.68 -0.71
N SER A 117 1.59 2.60 -0.10
CA SER A 117 2.09 3.48 0.94
C SER A 117 2.56 2.72 2.18
N ILE A 118 1.77 1.77 2.68
CA ILE A 118 2.13 0.96 3.85
C ILE A 118 3.43 0.19 3.60
N LEU A 119 3.52 -0.51 2.46
CA LEU A 119 4.69 -1.31 2.11
C LEU A 119 5.96 -0.46 2.02
N VAL A 120 5.91 0.66 1.28
CA VAL A 120 7.09 1.49 1.06
C VAL A 120 7.50 2.24 2.33
N ARG A 121 6.55 2.68 3.17
CA ARG A 121 6.87 3.29 4.47
C ARG A 121 7.51 2.27 5.42
N LYS A 122 7.02 1.03 5.47
CA LYS A 122 7.66 -0.07 6.22
C LYS A 122 9.10 -0.32 5.72
N ALA A 123 9.29 -0.42 4.42
CA ALA A 123 10.61 -0.66 3.83
C ALA A 123 11.58 0.51 4.06
N ALA A 124 11.09 1.74 3.96
CA ALA A 124 11.87 2.95 4.25
C ALA A 124 12.29 3.03 5.73
N LEU A 125 11.41 2.63 6.65
CA LEU A 125 11.74 2.54 8.07
C LEU A 125 12.89 1.55 8.31
N LEU A 126 12.77 0.32 7.80
CA LEU A 126 13.78 -0.74 7.95
C LEU A 126 15.12 -0.35 7.31
N ALA A 127 15.08 0.23 6.11
CA ALA A 127 16.28 0.73 5.44
C ALA A 127 16.95 1.84 6.28
N PHE A 128 16.16 2.74 6.87
CA PHE A 128 16.67 3.81 7.71
C PHE A 128 17.25 3.31 9.04
N GLU A 129 16.68 2.28 9.66
CA GLU A 129 17.23 1.68 10.89
C GLU A 129 18.67 1.20 10.69
N ASN A 130 18.98 0.68 9.49
CA ASN A 130 20.29 0.17 9.12
C ASN A 130 21.23 1.26 8.57
N LYS A 131 20.78 2.05 7.60
CA LYS A 131 21.63 2.98 6.82
C LYS A 131 21.55 4.42 7.30
N ARG A 132 20.56 4.76 8.13
CA ARG A 132 20.35 6.09 8.72
C ARG A 132 20.41 7.18 7.64
N ARG A 133 21.31 8.16 7.80
CA ARG A 133 21.47 9.29 6.86
C ARG A 133 21.95 8.86 5.47
N SER A 134 22.56 7.68 5.35
CA SER A 134 23.08 7.13 4.10
C SER A 134 22.04 6.32 3.31
N THR A 135 20.79 6.25 3.77
CA THR A 135 19.73 5.51 3.08
C THR A 135 19.50 6.06 1.66
N LEU A 136 19.59 5.16 0.69
CA LEU A 136 19.29 5.35 -0.73
C LEU A 136 18.03 4.55 -1.11
N THR A 137 17.52 4.79 -2.32
CA THR A 137 16.36 4.04 -2.82
C THR A 137 16.66 2.56 -3.00
N GLY A 138 17.90 2.20 -3.33
CA GLY A 138 18.34 0.79 -3.40
C GLY A 138 18.12 0.05 -2.07
N ASP A 139 18.47 0.67 -0.94
CA ASP A 139 18.28 0.08 0.38
C ASP A 139 16.79 -0.15 0.70
N ILE A 140 15.91 0.75 0.23
CA ILE A 140 14.45 0.60 0.39
C ILE A 140 13.95 -0.58 -0.44
N ILE A 141 14.43 -0.74 -1.68
CA ILE A 141 14.10 -1.87 -2.57
C ILE A 141 14.49 -3.20 -1.91
N GLU A 142 15.69 -3.27 -1.33
CA GLU A 142 16.18 -4.45 -0.61
C GLU A 142 15.26 -4.82 0.58
N CYS A 143 14.64 -3.84 1.22
CA CYS A 143 13.74 -4.06 2.36
C CYS A 143 12.30 -4.40 1.97
N LEU A 144 11.90 -4.34 0.69
CA LEU A 144 10.51 -4.58 0.27
C LEU A 144 10.02 -5.99 0.61
N GLY A 145 10.85 -7.02 0.34
CA GLY A 145 10.47 -8.41 0.57
C GLY A 145 10.17 -8.71 2.05
N MET A 146 11.09 -8.31 2.94
CA MET A 146 10.92 -8.48 4.39
C MET A 146 9.76 -7.63 4.92
N SER A 147 9.57 -6.43 4.38
CA SER A 147 8.42 -5.57 4.73
C SER A 147 7.09 -6.24 4.41
N LEU A 148 7.00 -6.89 3.24
CA LEU A 148 5.80 -7.58 2.81
C LEU A 148 5.54 -8.82 3.68
N GLU A 149 6.57 -9.59 4.02
CA GLU A 149 6.48 -10.73 4.93
C GLU A 149 5.99 -10.30 6.32
N ASP A 150 6.49 -9.19 6.86
CA ASP A 150 6.01 -8.65 8.14
C ASP A 150 4.54 -8.21 8.09
N ILE A 151 4.13 -7.59 6.98
CA ILE A 151 2.75 -7.14 6.79
C ILE A 151 1.82 -8.35 6.63
N CYS A 152 2.20 -9.31 5.79
CA CYS A 152 1.42 -10.51 5.48
C CYS A 152 2.37 -11.73 5.37
N PRO A 153 2.59 -12.43 6.49
CA PRO A 153 3.49 -13.59 6.51
C PRO A 153 2.99 -14.69 5.58
N VAL A 154 3.92 -15.34 4.88
CA VAL A 154 3.60 -16.55 4.13
C VAL A 154 3.49 -17.69 5.13
N ASN A 155 2.35 -18.40 5.14
CA ASN A 155 2.19 -19.58 5.98
C ASN A 155 3.21 -20.65 5.56
N ARG A 156 4.28 -20.82 6.35
CA ARG A 156 5.35 -21.80 6.11
C ARG A 156 4.99 -23.23 6.53
N HIS A 157 3.79 -23.44 7.06
CA HIS A 157 3.30 -24.76 7.45
C HIS A 157 2.48 -25.38 6.31
N ARG A 158 3.19 -26.01 5.37
CA ARG A 158 2.69 -27.11 4.54
C ARG A 158 3.79 -28.14 4.37
#